data_AF-G4T0W2-F1
#
_entry.id   AF-G4T0W2-F1
#
_cell.length_a   1.000
_cell.length_b   1.000
_cell.length_c   1.000
_cell.angle_alpha   90.00
_cell.angle_beta   90.00
_cell.angle_gamma   90.00
#
_symmetry.space_group_name_H-M   'P 1'
#
loop_
_entity.id
_entity.type
_entity.pdbx_description
1 polymer ?
#
loop_
_entity_poly.entity_id
_entity_poly.type
_entity_poly.pdbx_seq_one_letter_code
_entity_poly.pdbx_strand_id
1 'polypeptide(L)' 'MIFALIGSLILVVSLVGGWLLSARKKSEEKPIKIMFFMVYFWLLFFVQLAILAIVYYYDKKYGLEWVIS' A
#
# COMPACT_ATOMS: atom_id res chain seq x y z
N MET A 1 15.56 8.14 9.24
CA MET A 1 14.22 8.62 9.66
C MET A 1 13.20 8.62 8.52
N ILE A 2 13.56 9.11 7.33
CA ILE A 2 12.67 9.16 6.16
C ILE A 2 12.08 7.80 5.74
N PHE A 3 12.86 6.72 5.77
CA PHE A 3 12.35 5.38 5.43
C PHE A 3 11.25 4.89 6.39
N ALA A 4 11.33 5.24 7.67
CA ALA A 4 10.30 4.90 8.66
C ALA A 4 9.00 5.67 8.38
N LEU A 5 9.10 6.94 7.96
CA LEU A 5 7.95 7.74 7.55
C LEU A 5 7.27 7.17 6.30
N ILE A 6 8.05 6.78 5.29
CA ILE A 6 7.55 6.15 4.06
C ILE A 6 6.84 4.83 4.39
N GLY A 7 7.46 3.99 5.23
CA GLY A 7 6.84 2.73 5.67
C GLY A 7 5.53 2.96 6.44
N SER A 8 5.49 3.96 7.33
CA SER A 8 4.27 4.33 8.05
C SER A 8 3.18 4.84 7.10
N LEU A 9 3.54 5.60 6.07
CA LEU A 9 2.60 6.11 5.08
C LEU A 9 1.99 4.97 4.25
N ILE A 10 2.80 4.00 3.85
CA ILE A 10 2.35 2.80 3.13
C ILE A 10 1.33 2.03 3.99
N LEU A 11 1.64 1.84 5.28
CA LEU A 11 0.73 1.17 6.21
C LEU A 11 -0.61 1.92 6.34
N VAL A 12 -0.59 3.24 6.53
CA VAL A 12 -1.81 4.04 6.65
C VAL A 12 -2.65 3.97 5.38
N VAL A 13 -2.03 4.11 4.20
CA VAL A 13 -2.74 4.03 2.91
C VAL A 13 -3.33 2.64 2.68
N SER A 14 -2.58 1.59 3.00
CA SER A 14 -3.05 0.21 2.89
C SER A 14 -4.20 -0.09 3.87
N LEU A 15 -4.14 0.45 5.09
CA LEU A 15 -5.19 0.27 6.10
C LEU A 15 -6.48 0.98 5.70
N VAL A 16 -6.38 2.25 5.29
CA VAL A 16 -7.53 3.05 4.85
C VAL A 16 -8.11 2.49 3.56
N GLY A 17 -7.26 2.16 2.58
CA GLY A 17 -7.71 1.59 1.30
C GLY A 17 -8.34 0.21 1.46
N GLY A 18 -7.73 -0.68 2.25
CA GLY A 18 -8.30 -2.00 2.56
C GLY A 18 -9.63 -1.89 3.28
N TRP A 19 -9.76 -0.95 4.23
CA TRP A 19 -11.01 -0.69 4.94
C TRP A 19 -12.09 -0.17 4.00
N LEU A 20 -11.78 0.81 3.15
CA LEU A 20 -12.74 1.45 2.27
C LEU A 20 -13.24 0.50 1.18
N LEU A 21 -12.36 -0.34 0.63
CA LEU A 21 -12.72 -1.38 -0.34
C LEU A 21 -13.58 -2.49 0.29
N SER A 22 -13.23 -2.93 1.50
CA SER A 22 -14.02 -3.94 2.22
C SER A 22 -15.37 -3.39 2.70
N ALA A 23 -15.42 -2.13 3.14
CA ALA A 23 -16.64 -1.46 3.59
C ALA A 23 -17.68 -1.33 2.47
N ARG A 24 -17.24 -1.15 1.21
CA ARG A 24 -18.11 -1.10 0.03
C ARG A 24 -18.75 -2.44 -0.33
N LYS A 25 -18.25 -3.57 0.18
CA LYS A 25 -18.88 -4.88 -0.06
C LYS A 25 -20.11 -5.06 0.83
N LYS A 26 -21.24 -5.33 0.17
CA LYS A 26 -22.56 -5.62 0.76
C LYS A 26 -22.63 -7.09 1.22
N SER A 27 -21.69 -7.51 2.06
CA SER A 27 -21.71 -8.85 2.68
C SER A 27 -22.26 -8.72 4.09
N GLU A 28 -23.34 -9.46 4.38
CA GLU A 28 -24.02 -9.46 5.69
C GLU A 28 -23.24 -10.24 6.77
N GLU A 29 -22.31 -11.09 6.36
CA GLU A 29 -21.50 -11.91 7.26
C GLU A 29 -20.19 -11.20 7.65
N LYS A 30 -20.08 -10.85 8.93
CA LYS A 30 -18.88 -10.26 9.54
C LYS A 30 -17.55 -10.96 9.18
N PRO A 31 -17.43 -12.31 9.20
CA PRO A 31 -16.15 -12.97 8.89
C PRO A 31 -15.71 -12.78 7.42
N ILE A 32 -16.65 -12.74 6.47
CA ILE A 32 -16.35 -12.56 5.05
C ILE A 32 -15.76 -11.16 4.80
N LYS A 33 -16.29 -10.14 5.49
CA LYS A 33 -15.81 -8.76 5.39
C LYS A 33 -14.36 -8.61 5.88
N ILE A 34 -14.00 -9.32 6.94
CA ILE A 34 -12.62 -9.34 7.47
C ILE A 34 -11.68 -10.04 6.49
N MET A 35 -12.11 -11.13 5.86
CA MET A 35 -11.31 -11.83 4.86
C MET A 35 -11.03 -10.94 3.64
N PHE A 36 -12.05 -10.23 3.14
CA PHE A 36 -11.83 -9.24 2.07
C PHE A 36 -10.94 -8.09 2.51
N PHE A 37 -11.10 -7.57 3.72
CA PHE A 37 -10.21 -6.54 4.26
C PHE A 37 -8.75 -7.00 4.24
N MET A 38 -8.46 -8.20 4.73
CA MET A 38 -7.12 -8.76 4.76
C MET A 38 -6.53 -8.87 3.35
N VAL A 39 -7.30 -9.37 2.38
CA VAL A 39 -6.85 -9.49 0.99
C VAL A 39 -6.60 -8.13 0.35
N TYR A 40 -7.51 -7.16 0.51
CA TYR A 40 -7.33 -5.82 -0.05
C TYR A 40 -6.19 -5.05 0.63
N PHE A 41 -6.02 -5.20 1.95
CA PHE A 41 -4.90 -4.63 2.69
C PHE A 41 -3.57 -5.14 2.14
N TRP A 42 -3.40 -6.47 2.06
CA TRP A 42 -2.17 -7.08 1.57
C TRP A 42 -1.90 -6.73 0.11
N LEU A 43 -2.94 -6.73 -0.74
CA LEU A 43 -2.81 -6.36 -2.15
C LEU A 43 -2.30 -4.92 -2.30
N LEU A 44 -2.91 -3.96 -1.61
CA LEU A 44 -2.47 -2.56 -1.64
C LEU A 44 -1.06 -2.38 -1.10
N PHE A 45 -0.75 -3.08 0.00
CA PHE A 45 0.58 -3.04 0.60
C PHE A 45 1.66 -3.51 -0.37
N PHE A 46 1.45 -4.66 -1.02
CA PHE A 46 2.40 -5.19 -2.01
C PHE A 46 2.49 -4.30 -3.24
N VAL A 47 1.37 -3.74 -3.72
CA VAL A 47 1.38 -2.81 -4.86
C VAL A 47 2.20 -1.57 -4.53
N GLN A 48 2.04 -0.98 -3.33
CA GLN A 48 2.85 0.16 -2.92
C GLN A 48 4.34 -0.18 -2.83
N LEU A 49 4.69 -1.35 -2.28
CA LEU A 49 6.08 -1.82 -2.23
C LEU A 49 6.65 -2.04 -3.64
N ALA A 50 5.88 -2.62 -4.56
CA ALA A 50 6.29 -2.83 -5.94
C ALA A 50 6.53 -1.49 -6.65
N ILE A 51 5.62 -0.52 -6.50
CA ILE A 51 5.79 0.83 -7.05
C ILE A 51 7.05 1.47 -6.48
N LEU A 52 7.26 1.40 -5.16
CA LEU A 52 8.45 1.96 -4.52
C LEU A 52 9.74 1.32 -5.06
N ALA A 53 9.75 0.01 -5.23
CA ALA A 53 10.89 -0.72 -5.79
C ALA A 53 11.16 -0.34 -7.26
N ILE A 54 10.11 -0.17 -8.06
CA ILE A 54 10.22 0.30 -9.45
C ILE A 54 10.78 1.73 -9.47
N VAL A 55 10.20 2.64 -8.68
CA VAL A 55 10.67 4.03 -8.58
C VAL A 55 12.14 4.07 -8.18
N TYR A 56 12.54 3.30 -7.17
CA TYR A 56 13.93 3.21 -6.73
C TYR A 56 14.86 2.64 -7.81
N TYR A 57 14.41 1.61 -8.55
CA TYR A 57 15.18 1.04 -9.64
C TYR A 57 15.35 2.03 -10.80
N TYR A 58 14.29 2.74 -11.17
CA TYR A 58 14.33 3.75 -12.23
C TYR A 58 15.16 4.97 -11.82
N ASP A 59 15.03 5.44 -10.58
CA ASP A 59 15.87 6.50 -10.04
C ASP A 59 17.35 6.13 -10.14
N LYS A 60 17.71 4.98 -9.61
CA LYS A 60 19.09 4.49 -9.65
C LYS A 60 19.63 4.25 -11.08
N LYS A 61 18.76 3.87 -12.03
CA LYS A 61 19.15 3.55 -13.40
C LYS A 61 19.21 4.78 -14.31
N TYR A 62 18.35 5.77 -14.10
CA TYR A 62 18.21 6.94 -14.97
C TYR A 62 18.71 8.24 -14.32
N GLY A 63 19.17 8.21 -13.06
CA GLY A 63 19.68 9.39 -12.35
C GLY A 63 18.57 10.41 -12.08
N LEU A 64 17.39 9.96 -11.64
CA LEU A 64 16.31 10.87 -11.24
C LEU A 64 16.57 11.40 -9.82
N GLU A 65 17.60 12.26 -9.69
CA GLU A 65 18.04 12.90 -8.43
C GLU A 65 16.95 13.74 -7.70
N TRP A 66 15.71 13.72 -8.16
CA TRP A 66 14.59 14.54 -7.68
C TRP A 66 13.64 13.81 -6.72
N VAL A 67 13.76 12.48 -6.54
CA VAL A 67 12.74 11.70 -5.79
C VAL A 67 13.23 11.25 -4.41
N ILE A 68 14.54 11.08 -4.22
CA ILE A 68 15.12 10.55 -2.97
C ILE A 68 16.42 11.31 -2.65
N SER A 69 16.33 12.62 -2.43
CA SER A 69 17.39 13.41 -1.77
C SER A 69 17.10 13.60 -0.29
#